data_AF-A0A3D1JBW2-F1
#
_entry.id   AF-A0A3D1JBW2-F1
#
_cell.length_a   1.000
_cell.length_b   1.000
_cell.length_c   1.000
_cell.angle_alpha   90.00
_cell.angle_beta   90.00
_cell.angle_gamma   90.00
#
_symmetry.space_group_name_H-M   'P 1'
#
loop_
_entity.id
_entity.type
_entity.pdbx_description
1 polymer ?
#
loop_
_entity_poly.entity_id
_entity_poly.type
_entity_poly.pdbx_seq_one_letter_code
_entity_poly.pdbx_strand_id
1 'polypeptide(L)' 'KYQKSWSQVVLRYQIERGVVVIPKSHSAEHQAANLAIFDFSLTDEEKEIIKGL' A
#
# COMPACT_ATOMS: atom_id res chain seq x y z
N LYS A 1 11.02 -6.89 2.13
CA LYS A 1 11.64 -5.54 2.20
C LYS A 1 11.06 -4.68 3.32
N TYR A 2 9.75 -4.43 3.34
CA TYR A 2 9.13 -3.48 4.29
C TYR A 2 8.50 -4.07 5.55
N GLN A 3 8.48 -5.41 5.70
CA GLN A 3 7.64 -6.09 6.71
C GLN A 3 6.16 -5.68 6.64
N LYS A 4 5.68 -5.40 5.42
CA LYS A 4 4.29 -5.06 5.12
C LYS A 4 3.65 -6.16 4.29
N SER A 5 2.34 -6.31 4.40
CA SER A 5 1.57 -7.22 3.55
C SER A 5 1.54 -6.72 2.10
N TRP A 6 1.20 -7.61 1.17
CA TRP A 6 0.96 -7.24 -0.22
C TRP A 6 -0.15 -6.18 -0.35
N SER A 7 -1.19 -6.25 0.50
CA SER A 7 -2.30 -5.29 0.47
C SER A 7 -1.83 -3.88 0.86
N GLN A 8 -0.95 -3.78 1.85
CA GLN A 8 -0.35 -2.50 2.26
C GLN A 8 0.51 -1.90 1.15
N VAL A 9 1.28 -2.74 0.43
CA VAL A 9 2.10 -2.29 -0.72
C VAL A 9 1.23 -1.74 -1.84
N VAL A 10 0.13 -2.43 -2.19
CA VAL A 10 -0.80 -1.95 -3.23
C VAL A 10 -1.48 -0.65 -2.82
N LEU A 11 -1.93 -0.52 -1.56
CA LEU A 11 -2.54 0.71 -1.07
C LEU A 11 -1.55 1.87 -1.09
N ARG A 12 -0.31 1.64 -0.64
CA ARG A 12 0.78 2.62 -0.70
C ARG A 12 1.03 3.09 -2.12
N TYR A 13 1.12 2.16 -3.07
CA TYR A 13 1.35 2.47 -4.48
C TYR A 13 0.29 3.40 -5.06
N GLN A 14 -1.00 3.15 -4.78
CA GLN A 14 -2.07 4.01 -5.27
C GLN A 14 -2.02 5.42 -4.65
N ILE A 15 -1.75 5.51 -3.34
CA ILE A 15 -1.60 6.79 -2.64
C ILE A 15 -0.44 7.61 -3.22
N GLU A 16 0.72 7.00 -3.49
CA GLU A 16 1.87 7.70 -4.08
C GLU A 16 1.62 8.21 -5.50
N ARG A 17 0.61 7.67 -6.19
CA ARG A 17 0.13 8.14 -7.50
C ARG A 17 -0.93 9.25 -7.38
N GLY A 18 -1.27 9.68 -6.17
CA GLY A 18 -2.34 10.65 -5.92
C GLY A 18 -3.75 10.05 -6.07
N VAL A 19 -3.88 8.72 -6.07
CA VAL A 19 -5.17 8.03 -6.15
C VAL A 19 -5.71 7.79 -4.75
N VAL A 20 -6.93 8.25 -4.48
CA VAL A 20 -7.61 8.00 -3.20
C VAL A 20 -8.04 6.52 -3.13
N VAL A 21 -7.70 5.86 -2.02
CA VAL A 21 -8.07 4.44 -1.77
C VAL A 21 -9.10 4.33 -0.65
N ILE A 22 -10.05 3.40 -0.81
CA ILE A 22 -11.08 3.08 0.18
C ILE A 22 -11.07 1.57 0.46
N PRO A 23 -10.10 1.05 1.22
CA PRO A 23 -9.99 -0.39 1.47
C PRO A 23 -11.06 -0.87 2.43
N LYS A 24 -11.85 -1.87 2.01
CA LYS A 24 -12.87 -2.49 2.84
C LYS A 24 -12.26 -3.59 3.72
N SER A 25 -12.58 -3.58 5.02
CA SER A 25 -12.24 -4.64 5.96
C SER A 25 -13.26 -4.73 7.10
N HIS A 26 -13.58 -5.95 7.54
CA HIS A 26 -14.38 -6.21 8.74
C HIS A 26 -13.55 -6.56 9.98
N SER A 27 -12.26 -6.87 9.82
CA SER A 27 -11.36 -7.17 10.92
C SER A 27 -10.68 -5.88 11.38
N ALA A 28 -10.72 -5.62 12.69
CA ALA A 28 -10.05 -4.48 13.32
C ALA A 28 -8.53 -4.51 13.06
N GLU A 29 -7.92 -5.68 13.09
CA GLU A 29 -6.50 -5.86 12.79
C GLU A 29 -6.17 -5.44 11.36
N HIS A 30 -6.97 -5.88 10.38
CA HIS A 30 -6.78 -5.49 8.99
C HIS A 30 -7.09 -4.02 8.73
N GLN A 31 -8.06 -3.44 9.44
CA GLN A 31 -8.33 -2.00 9.38
C GLN A 31 -7.09 -1.22 9.86
N ALA A 32 -6.52 -1.61 11.01
CA ALA A 32 -5.29 -1.01 11.53
C ALA A 32 -4.11 -1.19 10.56
N ALA A 33 -3.94 -2.39 9.99
CA ALA A 33 -2.90 -2.66 9.00
C ALA A 33 -3.06 -1.80 7.74
N ASN A 34 -4.28 -1.64 7.22
CA ASN A 34 -4.55 -0.79 6.06
C ASN A 34 -4.26 0.70 6.31
N LEU A 35 -4.33 1.14 7.57
CA LEU A 35 -3.93 2.51 7.97
C LEU A 35 -2.41 2.64 8.14
N ALA A 36 -1.71 1.56 8.48
CA ALA A 36 -0.25 1.52 8.66
C ALA A 36 0.51 1.44 7.32
N ILE A 37 0.18 2.33 6.38
CA ILE A 37 0.79 2.43 5.04
C ILE A 37 1.55 3.75 4.80
N PHE A 38 1.63 4.62 5.80
CA PHE A 38 2.28 5.93 5.69
C PHE A 38 3.71 5.96 6.25
N ASP A 39 4.15 4.88 6.88
CA ASP A 39 5.46 4.73 7.53
C ASP A 39 6.55 4.16 6.61
N PHE A 40 6.24 3.95 5.32
CA PHE A 40 7.20 3.54 4.31
C PHE A 40 6.86 4.16 2.95
N SER A 41 7.79 4.07 1.99
CA SER A 41 7.60 4.47 0.59
C SER A 41 8.20 3.45 -0.36
N LEU A 42 7.64 3.40 -1.58
CA LEU A 42 8.15 2.53 -2.65
C LEU A 42 9.26 3.26 -3.41
N THR A 43 10.31 2.53 -3.78
CA THR A 43 11.35 3.10 -4.64
C THR A 43 10.82 3.31 -6.06
N ASP A 44 11.47 4.19 -6.83
CA ASP A 44 11.07 4.43 -8.22
C ASP A 44 11.10 3.16 -9.07
N GLU A 45 12.11 2.31 -8.85
CA GLU A 45 12.20 0.99 -9.49
C GLU A 45 11.01 0.09 -9.16
N GLU A 46 10.59 0.01 -7.88
CA GLU A 46 9.44 -0.79 -7.49
C GLU A 46 8.14 -0.27 -8.08
N LYS A 47 8.00 1.06 -8.16
CA LYS A 47 6.83 1.69 -8.80
C LYS A 47 6.76 1.35 -10.30
N GLU A 48 7.88 1.33 -11.00
CA GLU A 48 7.91 0.93 -12.41
C GLU A 48 7.64 -0.58 -12.59
N ILE A 49 8.15 -1.43 -11.69
CA ILE A 49 7.82 -2.87 -11.70
C ILE A 49 6.31 -3.08 -11.52
N ILE A 50 5.69 -2.44 -10.51
CA ILE A 50 4.25 -2.59 -10.23
C ILE A 50 3.40 -2.05 -11.40
N LYS A 51 3.85 -0.99 -12.06
CA LYS A 51 3.17 -0.40 -13.24
C LYS A 51 3.20 -1.32 -14.46
N GLY A 52 4.20 -2.20 -14.57
CA GLY A 52 4.34 -3.15 -15.67
C GLY A 52 3.60 -4.47 -15.49
N LEU A 53 2.90 -4.67 -14.36
CA LEU A 53 2.04 -5.82 -14.09
C LEU A 53 0.61 -5.59 -14.59
#